data_AF-A0AAD6X117-F1
#
_entry.id   AF-A0AAD6X117-F1
#
_cell.length_a   1.000
_cell.length_b   1.000
_cell.length_c   1.000
_cell.angle_alpha   90.00
_cell.angle_beta   90.00
_cell.angle_gamma   90.00
#
_symmetry.space_group_name_H-M   'P 1'
#
loop_
_entity.id
_entity.type
_entity.pdbx_description
1 polymer ?
#
loop_
_entity_poly.entity_id
_entity_poly.type
_entity_poly.pdbx_seq_one_letter_code
_entity_poly.pdbx_strand_id
1 'polypeptide(L)'
;MLYQLRLGTRSDRRSRMASACRSLRESGLSDYETRDLNDEINKLMREKRHWESQIVALGGANYRRNVTMLDDDGKEVPGTKGYKHFGRAKDLPGVRELFRSRKTSEDEDNAALVCYKKILGQGPAYYGDVDDMDGPLLEFEHHAEEGDWEDVCSNLREALGLPAKSILFAIPRQPPYVASISPDAAHTGTKRKITDSDADMLSSLGVKRAKADSPSEADQTLVHARAAVSHIPLLTVENLLPPKLPTHTEMEAVLLALRKKALVEEYFGDGE
;
A
#
# COMPACT_ATOMS: atom_id res chain seq x y z
N MET A 1 -45.96 -10.84 8.17
CA MET A 1 -46.33 -9.61 8.92
C MET A 1 -45.12 -8.84 9.46
N LEU A 2 -44.15 -9.47 10.15
CA LEU A 2 -42.97 -8.78 10.71
C LEU A 2 -42.14 -7.97 9.68
N TYR A 3 -41.98 -8.48 8.46
CA TYR A 3 -41.31 -7.74 7.38
C TYR A 3 -42.04 -6.45 6.96
N GLN A 4 -43.37 -6.48 6.86
CA GLN A 4 -44.16 -5.30 6.48
C GLN A 4 -44.19 -4.25 7.58
N LEU A 5 -44.32 -4.64 8.86
CA LEU A 5 -44.16 -3.73 9.99
C LEU A 5 -42.77 -3.09 9.99
N ARG A 6 -41.71 -3.87 9.76
CA ARG A 6 -40.33 -3.38 9.76
C ARG A 6 -40.05 -2.42 8.60
N LEU A 7 -40.56 -2.71 7.39
CA LEU A 7 -40.50 -1.79 6.25
C LEU A 7 -41.28 -0.50 6.51
N GLY A 8 -42.43 -0.58 7.17
CA GLY A 8 -43.19 0.58 7.64
C GLY A 8 -42.36 1.47 8.55
N THR A 9 -41.68 0.90 9.56
CA THR A 9 -40.84 1.69 10.48
C THR A 9 -39.58 2.28 9.82
N ARG A 10 -39.02 1.62 8.80
CA ARG A 10 -37.92 2.19 8.00
C ARG A 10 -38.41 3.36 7.15
N SER A 11 -39.56 3.20 6.49
CA SER A 11 -40.18 4.23 5.66
C SER A 11 -40.59 5.46 6.47
N ASP A 12 -41.16 5.24 7.66
CA ASP A 12 -41.53 6.29 8.60
C ASP A 12 -40.29 7.13 9.01
N ARG A 13 -39.20 6.49 9.43
CA ARG A 13 -37.93 7.20 9.71
C ARG A 13 -37.42 8.02 8.54
N ARG A 14 -37.50 7.49 7.31
CA ARG A 14 -37.10 8.24 6.11
C ARG A 14 -37.98 9.47 5.91
N SER A 15 -39.29 9.35 6.13
CA SER A 15 -40.24 10.46 6.04
C SER A 15 -39.95 11.53 7.08
N ARG A 16 -39.77 11.14 8.35
CA ARG A 16 -39.40 12.05 9.45
C ARG A 16 -38.09 12.78 9.18
N MET A 17 -37.08 12.05 8.70
CA MET A 17 -35.80 12.65 8.31
C MET A 17 -35.97 13.68 7.19
N ALA A 18 -36.78 13.37 6.16
CA ALA A 18 -37.06 14.32 5.08
C ALA A 18 -37.80 15.57 5.59
N SER A 19 -38.70 15.42 6.57
CA SER A 19 -39.36 16.54 7.23
C SER A 19 -38.37 17.39 8.03
N ALA A 20 -37.52 16.77 8.85
CA ALA A 20 -36.51 17.48 9.64
C ALA A 20 -35.50 18.21 8.74
N CYS A 21 -35.06 17.59 7.64
CA CYS A 21 -34.21 18.27 6.64
C CYS A 21 -34.91 19.46 5.99
N ARG A 22 -36.23 19.40 5.77
CA ARG A 22 -37.01 20.52 5.23
C ARG A 22 -37.08 21.66 6.25
N SER A 23 -37.35 21.35 7.51
CA SER A 23 -37.37 22.34 8.61
C SER A 23 -36.00 23.00 8.82
N LEU A 24 -34.91 22.25 8.68
CA LEU A 24 -33.55 22.77 8.80
C LEU A 24 -33.20 23.81 7.72
N ARG A 25 -33.86 23.74 6.55
CA ARG A 25 -33.68 24.70 5.45
C ARG A 25 -34.45 26.01 5.65
N GLU A 26 -35.35 26.08 6.62
CA GLU A 26 -36.12 27.29 6.91
C GLU A 26 -35.25 28.35 7.58
N SER A 27 -35.33 29.61 7.12
CA SER A 27 -34.35 30.67 7.46
C SER A 27 -34.57 31.32 8.83
N GLY A 28 -35.71 31.07 9.47
CA GLY A 28 -36.10 31.69 10.75
C GLY A 28 -35.71 30.95 12.03
N LEU A 29 -34.97 29.83 11.94
CA LEU A 29 -34.69 28.97 13.09
C LEU A 29 -33.61 29.53 14.02
N SER A 30 -33.66 29.26 15.32
CA SER A 30 -32.57 29.59 16.23
C SER A 30 -31.37 28.64 16.04
N ASP A 31 -30.18 29.07 16.44
CA ASP A 31 -28.97 28.22 16.40
C ASP A 31 -29.11 26.98 17.30
N TYR A 32 -29.89 27.06 18.38
CA TYR A 32 -30.20 25.90 19.24
C TYR A 32 -31.12 24.90 18.55
N GLU A 33 -32.22 25.37 17.99
CA GLU A 33 -33.17 24.54 17.23
C GLU A 33 -32.49 23.89 16.01
N THR A 34 -31.56 24.60 15.37
CA THR A 34 -30.74 24.09 14.27
C THR A 34 -29.84 22.93 14.73
N ARG A 35 -29.29 22.98 15.97
CA ARG A 35 -28.55 21.86 16.56
C ARG A 35 -29.46 20.67 16.84
N ASP A 36 -30.61 20.91 17.46
CA ASP A 36 -31.55 19.85 17.83
C ASP A 36 -32.07 19.10 16.59
N LEU A 37 -32.45 19.82 15.53
CA LEU A 37 -32.86 19.20 14.26
C LEU A 37 -31.73 18.40 13.61
N ASN A 38 -30.49 18.88 13.70
CA ASN A 38 -29.33 18.14 13.18
C ASN A 38 -29.08 16.85 13.97
N ASP A 39 -29.19 16.90 15.30
CA ASP A 39 -29.11 15.73 16.17
C ASP A 39 -30.24 14.73 15.88
N GLU A 40 -31.46 15.22 15.66
CA GLU A 40 -32.59 14.40 15.26
C GLU A 40 -32.35 13.70 13.91
N ILE A 41 -31.87 14.44 12.89
CA ILE A 41 -31.52 13.86 11.58
C ILE A 41 -30.44 12.79 11.73
N ASN A 42 -29.38 13.05 12.49
CA ASN A 42 -28.31 12.08 12.72
C ASN A 42 -28.81 10.84 13.47
N LYS A 43 -29.70 11.01 14.46
CA LYS A 43 -30.35 9.90 15.17
C LYS A 43 -31.17 9.04 14.20
N LEU A 44 -32.04 9.65 13.39
CA LEU A 44 -32.86 8.96 12.40
C LEU A 44 -32.02 8.23 11.34
N MET A 45 -30.88 8.80 10.94
CA MET A 45 -29.93 8.15 10.02
C MET A 45 -29.28 6.91 10.63
N ARG A 46 -28.85 6.98 11.90
CA ARG A 46 -28.27 5.82 12.60
C ARG A 46 -29.29 4.72 12.77
N GLU A 47 -30.50 5.07 13.19
CA GLU A 47 -31.59 4.10 13.30
C GLU A 47 -31.89 3.47 11.94
N LYS A 48 -32.09 4.28 10.89
CA LYS A 48 -32.31 3.78 9.54
C LYS A 48 -31.23 2.78 9.13
N ARG A 49 -29.94 3.10 9.35
CA ARG A 49 -28.82 2.19 9.06
C ARG A 49 -28.91 0.90 9.89
N HIS A 50 -29.23 1.00 11.19
CA HIS A 50 -29.40 -0.17 12.05
C HIS A 50 -30.51 -1.09 11.55
N TRP A 51 -31.66 -0.52 11.20
CA TRP A 51 -32.79 -1.28 10.64
C TRP A 51 -32.47 -1.87 9.26
N GLU A 52 -31.73 -1.17 8.41
CA GLU A 52 -31.25 -1.70 7.13
C GLU A 52 -30.29 -2.89 7.33
N SER A 53 -29.34 -2.79 8.25
CA SER A 53 -28.45 -3.91 8.61
C SER A 53 -29.24 -5.12 9.11
N GLN A 54 -30.25 -4.89 9.95
CA GLN A 54 -31.08 -5.97 10.45
C GLN A 54 -31.99 -6.59 9.37
N ILE A 55 -32.48 -5.81 8.41
CA ILE A 55 -33.24 -6.34 7.27
C ILE A 55 -32.34 -7.28 6.44
N VAL A 56 -31.09 -6.88 6.19
CA VAL A 56 -30.11 -7.72 5.48
C VAL A 56 -29.75 -8.98 6.27
N ALA A 57 -29.55 -8.86 7.60
CA ALA A 57 -29.23 -10.01 8.45
C ALA A 57 -30.34 -11.08 8.49
N LEU A 58 -31.61 -10.67 8.32
CA LEU A 58 -32.73 -11.60 8.18
C LEU A 58 -32.89 -12.14 6.74
N GLY A 59 -31.98 -11.87 5.82
CA GLY A 59 -32.09 -12.29 4.41
C GLY A 59 -33.08 -11.47 3.59
N GLY A 60 -33.44 -10.26 4.05
CA GLY A 60 -34.23 -9.30 3.28
C GLY A 60 -33.41 -8.55 2.22
N ALA A 61 -34.11 -7.79 1.37
CA ALA A 61 -33.48 -6.97 0.33
C ALA A 61 -32.48 -5.96 0.91
N ASN A 62 -31.31 -5.84 0.25
CA ASN A 62 -30.29 -4.87 0.63
C ASN A 62 -30.65 -3.48 0.10
N TYR A 63 -31.04 -2.59 1.02
CA TYR A 63 -31.36 -1.20 0.69
C TYR A 63 -30.23 -0.21 0.92
N ARG A 64 -29.03 -0.69 1.27
CA ARG A 64 -27.84 0.14 1.37
C ARG A 64 -27.48 0.58 -0.05
N ARG A 65 -27.93 1.77 -0.44
CA ARG A 65 -27.48 2.40 -1.68
C ARG A 65 -26.17 3.10 -1.37
N ASN A 66 -25.13 2.82 -2.16
CA ASN A 66 -23.84 3.51 -2.11
C ASN A 66 -24.02 4.92 -2.68
N VAL A 67 -24.80 5.75 -2.00
CA VAL A 67 -24.89 7.18 -2.29
C VAL A 67 -23.88 7.83 -1.37
N THR A 68 -22.74 8.23 -1.92
CA THR A 68 -21.93 9.28 -1.31
C THR A 68 -22.87 10.47 -1.15
N MET A 69 -23.11 10.87 0.09
CA MET A 69 -24.08 11.92 0.35
C MET A 69 -23.38 13.24 0.02
N LEU A 70 -23.53 13.72 -1.22
CA LEU A 70 -23.02 15.01 -1.68
C LEU A 70 -23.83 16.16 -1.03
N ASP A 71 -23.15 17.28 -0.81
CA ASP A 71 -23.75 18.55 -0.38
C ASP A 71 -24.54 19.25 -1.48
N ASP A 72 -25.26 20.30 -1.10
CA ASP A 72 -25.87 21.25 -2.04
C ASP A 72 -24.81 21.93 -2.95
N ASP A 73 -23.53 21.95 -2.53
CA ASP A 73 -22.35 22.37 -3.34
C ASP A 73 -21.70 21.23 -4.15
N GLY A 74 -22.29 20.03 -4.15
CA GLY A 74 -21.76 18.86 -4.85
C GLY A 74 -20.47 18.25 -4.26
N LYS A 75 -19.99 18.78 -3.12
CA LYS A 75 -18.82 18.22 -2.41
C LYS A 75 -19.24 17.13 -1.43
N GLU A 76 -18.40 16.13 -1.26
CA GLU A 76 -18.61 15.12 -0.22
C GLU A 76 -18.58 15.78 1.14
N VAL A 77 -19.60 15.53 1.97
CA VAL A 77 -19.69 16.22 3.25
C VAL A 77 -18.57 15.72 4.16
N PRO A 78 -17.64 16.58 4.58
CA PRO A 78 -16.63 16.20 5.53
C PRO A 78 -17.31 15.83 6.85
N GLY A 79 -17.43 14.53 7.13
CA GLY A 79 -18.01 14.01 8.35
C GLY A 79 -16.92 13.55 9.31
N THR A 80 -16.91 14.07 10.53
CA THR A 80 -16.09 13.52 11.60
C THR A 80 -16.81 12.29 12.15
N LYS A 81 -16.21 11.10 11.98
CA LYS A 81 -16.49 9.91 12.80
C LYS A 81 -17.99 9.61 13.03
N GLY A 82 -18.82 9.69 11.98
CA GLY A 82 -20.22 9.26 11.99
C GLY A 82 -21.27 10.29 12.46
N TYR A 83 -20.88 11.56 12.66
CA TYR A 83 -21.80 12.69 12.82
C TYR A 83 -21.69 13.62 11.62
N LYS A 84 -22.81 14.12 11.11
CA LYS A 84 -22.84 14.94 9.89
C LYS A 84 -23.61 16.24 10.16
N HIS A 85 -23.09 17.34 9.64
CA HIS A 85 -23.75 18.65 9.71
C HIS A 85 -24.40 18.95 8.36
N PHE A 86 -25.69 19.30 8.36
CA PHE A 86 -26.49 19.51 7.14
C PHE A 86 -26.89 20.98 6.99
N GLY A 87 -26.86 21.49 5.75
CA GLY A 87 -27.31 22.86 5.44
C GLY A 87 -26.77 23.91 6.43
N ARG A 88 -27.68 24.71 6.98
CA ARG A 88 -27.37 25.77 7.95
C ARG A 88 -26.67 25.29 9.22
N ALA A 89 -26.81 24.02 9.60
CA ALA A 89 -26.10 23.50 10.78
C ALA A 89 -24.57 23.54 10.64
N LYS A 90 -24.04 23.74 9.44
CA LYS A 90 -22.61 23.98 9.20
C LYS A 90 -22.16 25.39 9.56
N ASP A 91 -23.07 26.36 9.50
CA ASP A 91 -22.78 27.77 9.77
C ASP A 91 -22.77 28.10 11.26
N LEU A 92 -23.18 27.13 12.09
CA LEU A 92 -23.17 27.26 13.54
C LEU A 92 -21.77 27.65 14.05
N PRO A 93 -21.69 28.58 15.02
CA PRO A 93 -20.43 28.94 15.64
C PRO A 93 -19.79 27.71 16.31
N GLY A 94 -18.50 27.49 16.08
CA GLY A 94 -17.75 26.27 16.45
C GLY A 94 -17.69 25.23 15.33
N VAL A 95 -18.83 24.82 14.77
CA VAL A 95 -18.88 23.87 13.64
C VAL A 95 -18.22 24.47 12.41
N ARG A 96 -18.55 25.73 12.10
CA ARG A 96 -17.98 26.48 10.98
C ARG A 96 -16.45 26.60 11.06
N GLU A 97 -15.91 26.72 12.27
CA GLU A 97 -14.46 26.81 12.50
C GLU A 97 -13.77 25.48 12.23
N LEU A 98 -14.38 24.35 12.65
CA LEU A 98 -13.88 23.00 12.35
C LEU A 98 -13.83 22.71 10.84
N PHE A 99 -14.82 23.18 10.07
CA PHE A 99 -14.80 23.03 8.61
C PHE A 99 -13.73 23.91 7.96
N ARG A 100 -13.49 25.12 8.48
CA ARG A 100 -12.44 26.00 7.97
C ARG A 100 -11.06 25.45 8.26
N SER A 101 -10.78 25.01 9.49
CA SER A 101 -9.48 24.46 9.89
C SER A 101 -9.16 23.15 9.16
N ARG A 102 -10.17 22.30 8.95
CA ARG A 102 -10.00 21.09 8.14
C ARG A 102 -9.70 21.43 6.68
N LYS A 103 -10.42 22.40 6.10
CA LYS A 103 -10.15 22.83 4.73
C LYS A 103 -8.73 23.39 4.57
N THR A 104 -8.25 24.19 5.50
CA THR A 104 -6.87 24.70 5.46
C THR A 104 -5.85 23.57 5.55
N SER A 105 -6.08 22.57 6.41
CA SER A 105 -5.22 21.38 6.50
C SER A 105 -5.23 20.55 5.21
N GLU A 106 -6.39 20.33 4.59
CA GLU A 106 -6.49 19.59 3.33
C GLU A 106 -5.81 20.33 2.17
N ASP A 107 -5.90 21.67 2.15
CA ASP A 107 -5.22 22.51 1.17
C ASP A 107 -3.68 22.45 1.36
N GLU A 108 -3.19 22.43 2.60
CA GLU A 108 -1.77 22.25 2.95
C GLU A 108 -1.26 20.86 2.53
N ASP A 109 -1.99 19.80 2.84
CA ASP A 109 -1.65 18.42 2.44
C ASP A 109 -1.60 18.29 0.91
N ASN A 110 -2.57 18.87 0.20
CA ASN A 110 -2.59 18.86 -1.25
C ASN A 110 -1.41 19.63 -1.84
N ALA A 111 -1.02 20.76 -1.25
CA ALA A 111 0.18 21.49 -1.64
C ALA A 111 1.45 20.65 -1.42
N ALA A 112 1.57 19.97 -0.28
CA ALA A 112 2.68 19.07 0.01
C ALA A 112 2.76 17.90 -0.98
N LEU A 113 1.61 17.29 -1.33
CA LEU A 113 1.52 16.23 -2.33
C LEU A 113 1.95 16.72 -3.72
N VAL A 114 1.58 17.94 -4.11
CA VAL A 114 2.03 18.54 -5.38
C VAL A 114 3.54 18.73 -5.39
N CYS A 115 4.14 19.17 -4.29
CA CYS A 115 5.60 19.26 -4.14
C CYS A 115 6.26 17.88 -4.22
N TYR A 116 5.73 16.89 -3.51
CA TYR A 116 6.26 15.53 -3.49
C TYR A 116 6.16 14.85 -4.86
N LYS A 117 5.06 15.06 -5.59
CA LYS A 117 4.83 14.50 -6.93
C LYS A 117 5.90 14.95 -7.94
N LYS A 118 6.42 16.18 -7.81
CA LYS A 118 7.50 16.68 -8.68
C LYS A 118 8.82 15.91 -8.51
N ILE A 119 9.01 15.24 -7.38
CA ILE A 119 10.25 14.51 -7.04
C ILE A 119 10.09 13.01 -7.34
N LEU A 120 8.90 12.45 -7.13
CA LEU A 120 8.59 11.02 -7.30
C LEU A 120 8.80 10.44 -8.70
N GLY A 121 8.64 11.26 -9.74
CA GLY A 121 8.62 10.81 -11.13
C GLY A 121 9.87 11.17 -11.92
N GLN A 122 10.95 11.55 -11.24
CA GLN A 122 12.16 11.97 -11.93
C GLN A 122 12.88 10.77 -12.54
N GLY A 123 13.34 10.92 -13.78
CA GLY A 123 14.00 9.87 -14.53
C GLY A 123 15.45 9.61 -14.08
N PRO A 124 16.14 8.63 -14.70
CA PRO A 124 17.51 8.25 -14.37
C PRO A 124 18.51 9.42 -14.35
N ALA A 125 18.30 10.44 -15.19
CA ALA A 125 19.10 11.67 -15.22
C ALA A 125 19.08 12.46 -13.90
N TYR A 126 18.02 12.39 -13.10
CA TYR A 126 17.98 13.06 -11.80
C TYR A 126 18.83 12.34 -10.74
N TYR A 127 19.05 11.04 -10.90
CA TYR A 127 19.84 10.21 -10.01
C TYR A 127 21.31 10.08 -10.45
N GLY A 128 21.70 10.73 -11.55
CA GLY A 128 23.06 10.67 -12.07
C GLY A 128 23.38 9.39 -12.85
N ASP A 129 22.40 8.51 -13.10
CA ASP A 129 22.58 7.23 -13.80
C ASP A 129 23.07 7.39 -15.25
N VAL A 130 23.07 8.62 -15.78
CA VAL A 130 23.43 8.97 -17.16
C VAL A 130 24.77 9.70 -17.22
N ASP A 131 25.28 10.19 -16.09
CA ASP A 131 26.50 11.00 -16.05
C ASP A 131 27.74 10.12 -16.36
N ASP A 132 27.74 8.87 -15.89
CA ASP A 132 28.79 7.89 -16.18
C ASP A 132 28.79 7.41 -17.65
N MET A 133 27.78 7.77 -18.43
CA MET A 133 27.70 7.44 -19.86
C MET A 133 28.34 8.51 -20.76
N ASP A 134 28.80 9.63 -20.19
CA ASP A 134 29.53 10.65 -20.93
C ASP A 134 30.93 10.11 -21.31
N GLY A 135 31.04 9.63 -22.55
CA GLY A 135 32.26 9.05 -23.11
C GLY A 135 33.56 9.83 -22.86
N PRO A 136 33.60 11.19 -22.90
CA PRO A 136 34.82 11.93 -22.65
C PRO A 136 35.36 11.80 -21.21
N LEU A 137 34.47 11.69 -20.21
CA LEU A 137 34.88 11.53 -18.81
C LEU A 137 35.45 10.13 -18.60
N LEU A 138 34.77 9.11 -19.12
CA LEU A 138 35.19 7.72 -19.04
C LEU A 138 36.56 7.49 -19.70
N GLU A 139 36.80 8.09 -20.87
CA GLU A 139 38.10 8.02 -21.55
C GLU A 139 39.22 8.68 -20.74
N PHE A 140 38.94 9.82 -20.11
CA PHE A 140 39.89 10.52 -19.25
C PHE A 140 40.23 9.70 -18.00
N GLU A 141 39.23 9.14 -17.32
CA GLU A 141 39.41 8.28 -16.15
C GLU A 141 40.21 7.03 -16.50
N HIS A 142 39.85 6.37 -17.61
CA HIS A 142 40.55 5.18 -18.11
C HIS A 142 42.03 5.46 -18.42
N HIS A 143 42.34 6.63 -18.98
CA HIS A 143 43.72 7.03 -19.25
C HIS A 143 44.50 7.33 -17.96
N ALA A 144 43.88 7.99 -16.98
CA ALA A 144 44.49 8.25 -15.69
C ALA A 144 44.77 6.95 -14.92
N GLU A 145 43.81 6.01 -14.90
CA GLU A 145 43.98 4.68 -14.30
C GLU A 145 45.11 3.88 -14.95
N GLU A 146 45.28 3.99 -16.27
CA GLU A 146 46.39 3.35 -16.98
C GLU A 146 47.74 3.88 -16.53
N GLY A 147 47.88 5.20 -16.41
CA GLY A 147 49.10 5.82 -15.88
C GLY A 147 49.41 5.37 -14.45
N ASP A 148 48.41 5.44 -13.57
CA ASP A 148 48.55 5.03 -12.18
C ASP A 148 48.92 3.53 -12.06
N TRP A 149 48.33 2.68 -12.91
CA TRP A 149 48.64 1.26 -12.95
C TRP A 149 50.04 0.97 -13.45
N GLU A 150 50.49 1.68 -14.48
CA GLU A 150 51.85 1.58 -15.01
C GLU A 150 52.88 1.97 -13.94
N ASP A 151 52.63 3.05 -13.20
CA ASP A 151 53.48 3.50 -12.10
C ASP A 151 53.52 2.47 -10.96
N VAL A 152 52.37 1.94 -10.54
CA VAL A 152 52.30 0.87 -9.52
C VAL A 152 53.02 -0.39 -10.01
N CYS A 153 52.83 -0.79 -11.26
CA CYS A 153 53.52 -1.92 -11.86
C CYS A 153 55.03 -1.70 -11.94
N SER A 154 55.48 -0.48 -12.24
CA SER A 154 56.89 -0.10 -12.25
C SER A 154 57.50 -0.20 -10.85
N ASN A 155 56.83 0.38 -9.84
CA ASN A 155 57.24 0.32 -8.44
C ASN A 155 57.32 -1.13 -7.92
N LEU A 156 56.32 -1.96 -8.26
CA LEU A 156 56.30 -3.37 -7.90
C LEU A 156 57.45 -4.14 -8.58
N ARG A 157 57.74 -3.83 -9.85
CA ARG A 157 58.82 -4.46 -10.61
C ARG A 157 60.18 -4.17 -9.96
N GLU A 158 60.39 -2.93 -9.56
CA GLU A 158 61.60 -2.51 -8.84
C GLU A 158 61.73 -3.25 -7.51
N ALA A 159 60.65 -3.31 -6.71
CA ALA A 159 60.64 -3.99 -5.42
C ALA A 159 60.91 -5.51 -5.50
N LEU A 160 60.44 -6.17 -6.57
CA LEU A 160 60.60 -7.61 -6.79
C LEU A 160 61.87 -7.97 -7.58
N GLY A 161 62.64 -7.00 -8.08
CA GLY A 161 63.87 -7.23 -8.85
C GLY A 161 63.65 -7.94 -10.19
N LEU A 162 62.46 -7.81 -10.78
CA LEU A 162 62.09 -8.50 -12.02
C LEU A 162 62.61 -7.75 -13.26
N PRO A 163 63.13 -8.44 -14.29
CA PRO A 163 63.63 -7.79 -15.50
C PRO A 163 62.50 -7.10 -16.29
N ALA A 164 62.81 -5.97 -16.95
CA ALA A 164 61.88 -5.05 -17.64
C ALA A 164 60.95 -5.67 -18.70
N LYS A 165 61.22 -6.91 -19.14
CA LYS A 165 60.48 -7.60 -20.23
C LYS A 165 59.46 -8.63 -19.74
N SER A 166 59.30 -8.81 -18.43
CA SER A 166 58.22 -9.63 -17.86
C SER A 166 56.89 -8.90 -18.01
N ILE A 167 55.89 -9.56 -18.60
CA ILE A 167 54.54 -9.00 -18.78
C ILE A 167 53.90 -8.96 -17.39
N LEU A 168 53.61 -7.76 -16.87
CA LEU A 168 52.78 -7.61 -15.68
C LEU A 168 51.30 -7.63 -16.08
N PHE A 169 50.46 -7.96 -15.11
CA PHE A 169 49.02 -8.15 -15.29
C PHE A 169 48.37 -6.93 -15.96
N ALA A 170 47.55 -7.17 -16.98
CA ALA A 170 46.66 -6.15 -17.52
C ALA A 170 45.69 -5.71 -16.42
N ILE A 171 45.31 -4.43 -16.42
CA ILE A 171 44.29 -3.90 -15.49
C ILE A 171 43.05 -4.80 -15.60
N PRO A 172 42.59 -5.42 -14.48
CA PRO A 172 41.41 -6.25 -14.50
C PRO A 172 40.17 -5.36 -14.64
N ARG A 173 39.84 -4.96 -15.88
CA ARG A 173 38.59 -4.27 -16.19
C ARG A 173 37.46 -5.28 -16.26
N GLN A 174 36.34 -4.97 -15.62
CA GLN A 174 35.12 -5.69 -15.92
C GLN A 174 34.69 -5.32 -17.35
N PRO A 175 34.21 -6.28 -18.17
CA PRO A 175 33.62 -5.93 -19.45
C PRO A 175 32.48 -4.94 -19.20
N PRO A 176 32.26 -3.95 -20.10
CA PRO A 176 31.22 -2.95 -19.91
C PRO A 176 29.90 -3.66 -19.65
N TYR A 177 29.42 -3.53 -18.42
CA TYR A 177 28.14 -4.10 -18.02
C TYR A 177 27.07 -3.27 -18.71
N VAL A 178 26.59 -3.77 -19.85
CA VAL A 178 25.38 -3.24 -20.47
C VAL A 178 24.25 -3.65 -19.54
N ALA A 179 23.89 -2.78 -18.60
CA ALA A 179 22.66 -2.91 -17.86
C ALA A 179 21.55 -2.95 -18.91
N SER A 180 21.07 -4.15 -19.23
CA SER A 180 19.91 -4.35 -20.09
C SER A 180 18.70 -3.82 -19.32
N ILE A 181 18.50 -2.51 -19.37
CA ILE A 181 17.25 -1.87 -18.98
C ILE A 181 16.23 -2.36 -20.01
N SER A 182 15.65 -3.52 -19.72
CA SER A 182 14.49 -4.00 -20.46
C SER A 182 13.40 -2.95 -20.30
N PRO A 183 12.86 -2.37 -21.39
CA PRO A 183 11.89 -1.28 -21.30
C PRO A 183 10.58 -1.71 -20.62
N ASP A 184 10.37 -3.01 -20.38
CA ASP A 184 9.19 -3.56 -19.74
C ASP A 184 9.25 -3.62 -18.19
N ALA A 185 10.39 -3.29 -17.58
CA ALA A 185 10.49 -3.24 -16.11
C ALA A 185 9.91 -1.96 -15.48
N ALA A 186 9.39 -1.03 -16.29
CA ALA A 186 8.76 0.21 -15.80
C ALA A 186 7.34 -0.02 -15.21
N HIS A 187 6.83 -1.25 -15.20
CA HIS A 187 5.49 -1.57 -14.69
C HIS A 187 5.43 -2.78 -13.75
N THR A 188 6.30 -2.84 -12.74
CA THR A 188 5.96 -3.54 -11.49
C THR A 188 6.24 -2.65 -10.30
N GLY A 189 5.59 -1.48 -10.29
CA GLY A 189 5.36 -0.77 -9.03
C GLY A 189 4.54 -1.68 -8.13
N THR A 190 5.16 -2.18 -7.06
CA THR A 190 4.53 -2.89 -5.96
C THR A 190 3.36 -2.04 -5.46
N LYS A 191 2.15 -2.38 -5.91
CA LYS A 191 0.91 -1.69 -5.56
C LYS A 191 0.61 -2.02 -4.10
N ARG A 192 1.25 -1.30 -3.18
CA ARG A 192 0.81 -1.27 -1.78
C ARG A 192 -0.64 -0.79 -1.80
N LYS A 193 -1.53 -1.68 -1.38
CA LYS A 193 -2.97 -1.48 -1.26
C LYS A 193 -3.24 -0.41 -0.20
N ILE A 194 -3.23 0.85 -0.62
CA ILE A 194 -3.96 1.91 0.07
C ILE A 194 -5.36 1.86 -0.54
N THR A 195 -6.35 1.47 0.27
CA THR A 195 -7.75 1.57 -0.09
C THR A 195 -8.14 3.04 0.02
N ASP A 196 -8.20 3.74 -1.11
CA ASP A 196 -9.04 4.92 -1.19
C ASP A 196 -9.87 4.87 -2.47
N SER A 197 -11.17 4.97 -2.25
CA SER A 197 -12.23 4.97 -3.22
C SER A 197 -12.28 6.34 -3.87
N ASP A 198 -12.18 6.41 -5.20
CA ASP A 198 -13.20 7.01 -6.06
C ASP A 198 -12.70 7.12 -7.51
N ALA A 199 -13.43 6.49 -8.41
CA ALA A 199 -13.35 6.74 -9.84
C ALA A 199 -14.74 6.55 -10.45
N ASP A 200 -15.25 7.66 -10.98
CA ASP A 200 -16.46 7.69 -11.77
C ASP A 200 -16.27 7.03 -13.14
N MET A 201 -17.38 6.49 -13.61
CA MET A 201 -17.57 5.58 -14.73
C MET A 201 -17.45 6.25 -16.11
N LEU A 202 -16.75 5.58 -17.04
CA LEU A 202 -17.15 5.55 -18.44
C LEU A 202 -17.21 4.09 -18.91
N SER A 203 -18.43 3.63 -19.22
CA SER A 203 -18.72 2.30 -19.73
C SER A 203 -18.48 2.20 -21.24
N SER A 204 -17.78 1.17 -21.70
CA SER A 204 -18.31 0.14 -22.64
C SER A 204 -17.17 -0.63 -23.34
N LEU A 205 -17.53 -1.84 -23.80
CA LEU A 205 -16.72 -2.85 -24.50
C LEU A 205 -16.01 -3.87 -23.60
N GLY A 206 -16.74 -4.97 -23.38
CA GLY A 206 -16.23 -6.20 -22.80
C GLY A 206 -15.28 -6.92 -23.74
N VAL A 207 -14.05 -7.12 -23.28
CA VAL A 207 -13.16 -8.18 -23.71
C VAL A 207 -12.73 -8.93 -22.46
N LYS A 208 -13.15 -10.19 -22.34
CA LYS A 208 -12.74 -11.10 -21.25
C LYS A 208 -11.23 -11.31 -21.34
N ARG A 209 -10.46 -10.63 -20.49
CA ARG A 209 -9.04 -10.92 -20.28
C ARG A 209 -8.94 -11.98 -19.19
N ALA A 210 -8.42 -13.15 -19.55
CA ALA A 210 -8.13 -14.22 -18.61
C ALA A 210 -7.18 -13.70 -17.51
N LYS A 211 -7.51 -14.00 -16.26
CA LYS A 211 -6.68 -13.74 -15.08
C LYS A 211 -5.46 -14.65 -15.20
N ALA A 212 -4.30 -14.10 -15.56
CA ALA A 212 -3.04 -14.80 -15.39
C ALA A 212 -2.77 -14.90 -13.87
N ASP A 213 -2.52 -16.12 -13.39
CA ASP A 213 -2.16 -16.38 -12.01
C ASP A 213 -0.87 -15.66 -11.66
N SER A 214 -0.90 -14.88 -10.59
CA SER A 214 0.31 -14.37 -9.96
C SER A 214 1.12 -15.56 -9.45
N PRO A 215 2.43 -15.68 -9.80
CA PRO A 215 3.26 -16.78 -9.32
C PRO A 215 3.27 -16.79 -7.79
N SER A 216 3.15 -18.00 -7.22
CA SER A 216 3.16 -18.21 -5.78
C SER A 216 4.41 -17.57 -5.18
N GLU A 217 4.34 -17.08 -3.95
CA GLU A 217 5.48 -16.48 -3.24
C GLU A 217 6.69 -17.43 -3.23
N ALA A 218 6.44 -18.75 -3.17
CA ALA A 218 7.44 -19.80 -3.30
C ALA A 218 8.18 -19.78 -4.66
N ASP A 219 7.47 -19.51 -5.76
CA ASP A 219 8.06 -19.45 -7.11
C ASP A 219 8.99 -18.25 -7.25
N GLN A 220 8.64 -17.13 -6.60
CA GLN A 220 9.48 -15.93 -6.59
C GLN A 220 10.77 -16.18 -5.80
N THR A 221 10.70 -16.82 -4.62
CA THR A 221 11.90 -17.16 -3.84
C THR A 221 12.86 -18.08 -4.60
N LEU A 222 12.34 -19.03 -5.38
CA LEU A 222 13.15 -19.92 -6.22
C LEU A 222 13.87 -19.16 -7.34
N VAL A 223 13.20 -18.20 -7.97
CA VAL A 223 13.80 -17.35 -9.01
C VAL A 223 14.92 -16.49 -8.43
N HIS A 224 14.70 -15.88 -7.26
CA HIS A 224 15.71 -15.08 -6.56
C HIS A 224 16.93 -15.91 -6.11
N ALA A 225 16.70 -17.11 -5.57
CA ALA A 225 17.78 -18.01 -5.17
C ALA A 225 18.64 -18.45 -6.36
N ARG A 226 18.04 -18.72 -7.52
CA ARG A 226 18.77 -19.06 -8.76
C ARG A 226 19.62 -17.90 -9.27
N ALA A 227 19.09 -16.69 -9.24
CA ALA A 227 19.84 -15.50 -9.62
C ALA A 227 21.05 -15.29 -8.69
N ALA A 228 20.85 -15.37 -7.37
CA ALA A 228 21.91 -15.20 -6.38
C ALA A 228 23.03 -16.25 -6.51
N VAL A 229 22.71 -17.51 -6.79
CA VAL A 229 23.72 -18.57 -7.01
C VAL A 229 24.58 -18.31 -8.24
N SER A 230 24.04 -17.66 -9.28
CA SER A 230 24.84 -17.31 -10.46
C SER A 230 25.99 -16.32 -10.14
N HIS A 231 25.83 -15.52 -9.08
CA HIS A 231 26.83 -14.56 -8.61
C HIS A 231 27.79 -15.15 -7.56
N ILE A 232 27.44 -16.26 -6.91
CA ILE A 232 28.20 -16.86 -5.81
C ILE A 232 28.39 -18.37 -6.05
N PRO A 233 29.51 -18.79 -6.67
CA PRO A 233 29.79 -20.20 -6.99
C PRO A 233 29.88 -21.14 -5.79
N LEU A 234 29.97 -20.61 -4.56
CA LEU A 234 30.06 -21.37 -3.32
C LEU A 234 28.70 -21.85 -2.78
N LEU A 235 27.59 -21.22 -3.21
CA LEU A 235 26.27 -21.50 -2.67
C LEU A 235 25.44 -22.33 -3.65
N THR A 236 24.66 -23.27 -3.13
CA THR A 236 23.65 -24.00 -3.90
C THR A 236 22.28 -23.33 -3.71
N VAL A 237 21.36 -23.58 -4.65
CA VAL A 237 20.00 -22.99 -4.62
C VAL A 237 19.27 -23.39 -3.34
N GLU A 238 19.52 -24.60 -2.83
CA GLU A 238 18.92 -25.12 -1.60
C GLU A 238 19.34 -24.35 -0.35
N ASN A 239 20.57 -23.81 -0.32
CA ASN A 239 21.07 -23.03 0.82
C ASN A 239 20.39 -21.66 0.96
N LEU A 240 19.79 -21.16 -0.12
CA LEU A 240 19.12 -19.85 -0.16
C LEU A 240 17.60 -19.95 -0.05
N LEU A 241 17.05 -21.17 -0.06
CA LEU A 241 15.62 -21.37 0.16
C LEU A 241 15.28 -21.31 1.65
N PRO A 242 14.08 -20.83 2.00
CA PRO A 242 13.64 -20.84 3.39
C PRO A 242 13.62 -22.28 3.91
N PRO A 243 14.03 -22.51 5.17
CA PRO A 243 13.99 -23.85 5.75
C PRO A 243 12.55 -24.37 5.73
N LYS A 244 12.40 -25.67 5.45
CA LYS A 244 11.08 -26.30 5.46
C LYS A 244 10.55 -26.31 6.90
N LEU A 245 9.49 -25.54 7.14
CA LEU A 245 8.80 -25.55 8.43
C LEU A 245 7.93 -26.82 8.54
N PRO A 246 7.89 -27.48 9.70
CA PRO A 246 6.99 -28.61 9.92
C PRO A 246 5.54 -28.22 9.71
N THR A 247 4.75 -29.12 9.12
CA THR A 247 3.31 -28.94 8.96
C THR A 247 2.58 -29.02 10.31
N HIS A 248 1.37 -28.47 10.40
CA HIS A 248 0.58 -28.48 11.64
C HIS A 248 0.44 -29.88 12.26
N THR A 249 0.18 -30.89 11.42
CA THR A 249 0.06 -32.29 11.84
C THR A 249 1.36 -32.86 12.38
N GLU A 250 2.50 -32.49 11.78
CA GLU A 250 3.82 -32.91 12.26
C GLU A 250 4.16 -32.24 13.60
N MET A 251 3.83 -30.95 13.74
CA MET A 251 4.00 -30.23 15.02
C MET A 251 3.14 -30.84 16.13
N GLU A 252 1.87 -31.14 15.86
CA GLU A 252 0.98 -31.81 16.81
C GLU A 252 1.53 -33.17 17.23
N ALA A 253 2.05 -33.96 16.29
CA ALA A 253 2.66 -35.25 16.60
C ALA A 253 3.89 -35.10 17.50
N VAL A 254 4.77 -34.12 17.23
CA VAL A 254 5.95 -33.83 18.06
C VAL A 254 5.54 -33.37 19.46
N LEU A 255 4.58 -32.45 19.58
CA LEU A 255 4.09 -31.96 20.86
C LEU A 255 3.43 -33.07 21.68
N LEU A 256 2.68 -33.96 21.01
CA LEU A 256 2.04 -35.09 21.65
C LEU A 256 3.07 -36.13 22.10
N ALA A 257 4.13 -36.35 21.33
CA ALA A 257 5.26 -37.20 21.72
C ALA A 257 6.01 -36.63 22.94
N LEU A 258 6.28 -35.31 22.96
CA LEU A 258 6.91 -34.65 24.10
C LEU A 258 6.03 -34.72 25.36
N ARG A 259 4.73 -34.49 25.22
CA ARG A 259 3.79 -34.59 26.35
C ARG A 259 3.68 -36.01 26.87
N LYS A 260 3.67 -37.02 25.99
CA LYS A 260 3.72 -38.43 26.40
C LYS A 260 5.03 -38.74 27.10
N LYS A 261 6.17 -38.27 26.59
CA LYS A 261 7.48 -38.47 27.22
C LYS A 261 7.54 -37.85 28.61
N ALA A 262 7.10 -36.60 28.76
CA ALA A 262 7.03 -35.91 30.05
C ALA A 262 6.12 -36.63 31.04
N LEU A 263 4.95 -37.11 30.60
CA LEU A 263 4.07 -37.93 31.46
C LEU A 263 4.71 -39.27 31.84
N VAL A 264 5.43 -39.92 30.92
CA VAL A 264 6.14 -41.17 31.25
C VAL A 264 7.23 -40.91 32.29
N GLU A 265 7.98 -39.82 32.15
CA GLU A 265 9.01 -39.39 33.10
C GLU A 265 8.41 -39.04 34.48
N GLU A 266 7.31 -38.29 34.52
CA GLU A 266 6.62 -37.94 35.77
C GLU A 266 6.05 -39.16 36.52
N TYR A 267 5.51 -40.14 35.80
CA TYR A 267 4.78 -41.24 36.41
C TYR A 267 5.62 -42.50 36.63
N PHE A 268 6.63 -42.75 35.79
CA PHE A 268 7.50 -43.92 35.92
C PHE A 268 8.89 -43.57 36.46
N GLY A 269 9.26 -42.28 36.55
CA GLY A 269 10.61 -41.84 36.89
C GLY A 269 11.60 -42.20 35.78
N ASP A 270 12.75 -41.53 35.73
CA ASP A 270 13.86 -41.94 34.86
C ASP A 270 14.30 -43.36 35.23
N GLY A 271 13.83 -44.35 34.49
CA GLY A 271 14.41 -45.68 34.49
C GLY A 271 15.75 -45.59 33.77
N GLU A 272 16.84 -45.56 34.55
CA GLU A 272 18.13 -46.09 34.06
C GLU A 272 17.94 -47.50 33.48
#